data_AF-A0A960PY56-F1
#
_entry.id   AF-A0A960PY56-F1
#
_cell.length_a   1.000
_cell.length_b   1.000
_cell.length_c   1.000
_cell.angle_alpha   90.00
_cell.angle_beta   90.00
_cell.angle_gamma   90.00
#
_symmetry.space_group_name_H-M   'P 1'
#
loop_
_entity.id
_entity.type
_entity.pdbx_description
1 polymer ?
#
loop_
_entity_poly.entity_id
_entity_poly.type
_entity_poly.pdbx_seq_one_letter_code
_entity_poly.pdbx_strand_id
1 'polypeptide(L)'
;MRAINLTDHHQRDTHVAFSSVTKGRDVFFRKQGGDKVFSVRVIKNTFQSNLKRIANRAISEEKEIETLLIEGDPEIDFDYSGKTTSSTKTVYVDDEDRIAYHLRFVDVTFDPDGTLRQESEHVTQPSNITVEIPLVWTNKYVPLNKLARMLAFSKVYQLHHVNGLTYDFLFQAARHLQDKRSAVMIGAGERGRDPLRFQRDGLNYRAFLMGTTDGDRYRLTLHLSNLELKEFQQHGH
;
A
#
# COMPACT_ATOMS: atom_id res chain seq x y z
N MET A 1 -2.06 2.90 19.28
CA MET A 1 -0.87 2.95 18.40
C MET A 1 -0.30 1.54 18.30
N ARG A 2 0.28 1.14 17.16
CA ARG A 2 0.96 -0.16 17.04
C ARG A 2 2.37 -0.03 17.59
N ALA A 3 2.93 -1.13 18.10
CA ALA A 3 4.31 -1.20 18.56
C ALA A 3 5.17 -2.06 17.62
N ILE A 4 6.47 -1.77 17.59
CA ILE A 4 7.51 -2.59 16.96
C ILE A 4 8.67 -2.74 17.93
N ASN A 5 9.41 -3.84 17.82
CA ASN A 5 10.73 -3.95 18.44
C ASN A 5 11.79 -3.48 17.43
N LEU A 6 12.73 -2.62 17.85
CA LEU A 6 13.75 -2.01 17.00
C LEU A 6 15.11 -2.07 17.69
N THR A 7 16.16 -2.47 16.98
CA THR A 7 17.54 -2.30 17.45
C THR A 7 18.13 -0.94 17.11
N ASP A 8 19.06 -0.45 17.94
CA ASP A 8 19.87 0.74 17.66
C ASP A 8 21.26 0.38 17.11
N HIS A 9 22.06 1.42 16.86
CA HIS A 9 23.45 1.34 16.45
C HIS A 9 24.40 0.65 17.47
N HIS A 10 23.96 0.46 18.71
CA HIS A 10 24.66 -0.30 19.75
C HIS A 10 24.15 -1.74 19.90
N GLN A 11 23.26 -2.19 19.00
CA GLN A 11 22.59 -3.50 19.06
C GLN A 11 21.76 -3.71 20.32
N ARG A 12 21.31 -2.63 20.97
CA ARG A 12 20.29 -2.68 22.01
C ARG A 12 18.92 -2.67 21.33
N ASP A 13 17.96 -3.40 21.87
CA ASP A 13 16.61 -3.44 21.35
C ASP A 13 15.60 -2.85 22.33
N THR A 14 14.48 -2.35 21.79
CA THR A 14 13.39 -1.83 22.62
C THR A 14 12.08 -1.75 21.86
N HIS A 15 10.97 -1.77 22.60
CA HIS A 15 9.62 -1.59 22.07
C HIS A 15 9.29 -0.11 21.93
N VAL A 16 8.99 0.31 20.71
CA VAL A 16 8.57 1.68 20.41
C VAL A 16 7.23 1.71 19.70
N ALA A 17 6.47 2.77 19.95
CA ALA A 17 5.21 2.99 19.26
C ALA A 17 5.48 3.61 17.89
N PHE A 18 4.62 3.36 16.91
CA PHE A 18 4.69 4.02 15.61
C PHE A 18 3.30 4.41 15.09
N SER A 19 3.27 5.49 14.31
CA SER A 19 2.05 5.97 13.65
C SER A 19 2.35 6.48 12.24
N SER A 20 1.39 6.35 11.33
CA SER A 20 1.54 6.88 9.97
C SER A 20 1.59 8.40 10.01
N VAL A 21 2.53 8.99 9.28
CA VAL A 21 2.54 10.43 9.02
C VAL A 21 1.61 10.68 7.84
N THR A 22 0.36 11.02 8.14
CA THR A 22 -0.62 11.44 7.14
C THR A 22 -0.84 12.94 7.28
N LYS A 23 -0.58 13.69 6.21
CA LYS A 23 -1.03 15.08 6.15
C LYS A 23 -2.54 15.06 5.94
N GLY A 24 -3.28 15.79 6.78
CA GLY A 24 -4.72 16.01 6.55
C GLY A 24 -4.96 16.60 5.17
N ARG A 25 -6.15 16.36 4.60
CA ARG A 25 -6.54 17.07 3.37
C ARG A 25 -6.71 18.55 3.72
N ASP A 26 -5.91 19.40 3.10
CA ASP A 26 -6.04 20.87 3.23
C ASP A 26 -7.12 21.42 2.27
N VAL A 27 -7.53 20.63 1.27
CA VAL A 27 -8.50 21.03 0.24
C VAL A 27 -9.77 20.19 0.37
N PHE A 28 -10.91 20.87 0.46
CA PHE A 28 -12.24 20.26 0.52
C PHE A 28 -13.11 20.80 -0.62
N PHE A 29 -13.83 19.92 -1.29
CA PHE A 29 -14.88 20.33 -2.22
C PHE A 29 -16.09 20.85 -1.44
N ARG A 30 -16.59 22.02 -1.86
CA ARG A 30 -17.82 22.63 -1.34
C ARG A 30 -18.73 23.01 -2.49
N LYS A 31 -20.05 23.00 -2.25
CA LYS A 31 -21.00 23.62 -3.17
C LYS A 31 -20.82 25.15 -3.18
N GLN A 32 -21.38 25.82 -4.19
CA GLN A 32 -21.36 27.28 -4.29
C GLN A 32 -21.95 27.98 -3.03
N GLY A 33 -22.87 27.34 -2.31
CA GLY A 33 -23.44 27.81 -1.04
C GLY A 33 -22.65 27.47 0.23
N GLY A 34 -21.46 26.85 0.11
CA GLY A 34 -20.59 26.54 1.25
C GLY A 34 -20.82 25.17 1.91
N ASP A 35 -21.86 24.45 1.51
CA ASP A 35 -22.16 23.10 2.00
C ASP A 35 -21.05 22.10 1.65
N LYS A 36 -20.84 21.15 2.55
CA LYS A 36 -19.86 20.06 2.36
C LYS A 36 -20.31 19.10 1.25
N VAL A 37 -19.36 18.65 0.43
CA VAL A 37 -19.56 17.59 -0.55
C VAL A 37 -19.05 16.27 0.02
N PHE A 38 -19.80 15.19 -0.21
CA PHE A 38 -19.43 13.84 0.20
C PHE A 38 -19.40 12.93 -1.03
N SER A 39 -18.44 12.01 -1.06
CA SER A 39 -18.44 10.92 -2.03
C SER A 39 -19.43 9.85 -1.58
N VAL A 40 -20.32 9.44 -2.48
CA VAL A 40 -21.26 8.34 -2.25
C VAL A 40 -20.94 7.20 -3.20
N ARG A 41 -21.12 5.96 -2.72
CA ARG A 41 -21.06 4.77 -3.57
C ARG A 41 -22.44 4.52 -4.14
N VAL A 42 -22.54 4.39 -5.45
CA VAL A 42 -23.80 4.10 -6.16
C VAL A 42 -23.69 2.78 -6.90
N ILE A 43 -24.83 2.13 -7.11
CA ILE A 43 -24.93 0.96 -7.99
C ILE A 43 -24.81 1.45 -9.43
N LYS A 44 -23.86 0.92 -10.18
CA LYS A 44 -23.69 1.23 -11.61
C LYS A 44 -24.54 0.30 -12.47
N ASN A 45 -24.41 -1.00 -12.22
CA ASN A 45 -25.11 -2.06 -12.92
C ASN A 45 -25.54 -3.13 -11.92
N THR A 46 -26.52 -3.92 -12.35
CA THR A 46 -26.89 -5.15 -11.66
C THR A 46 -26.27 -6.34 -12.37
N PHE A 47 -26.54 -7.51 -11.80
CA PHE A 47 -26.16 -8.76 -12.40
C PHE A 47 -26.67 -8.92 -13.84
N GLN A 48 -27.94 -8.56 -14.08
CA GLN A 48 -28.57 -8.64 -15.40
C GLN A 48 -28.05 -7.58 -16.37
N SER A 49 -27.76 -6.38 -15.87
CA SER A 49 -27.28 -5.26 -16.68
C SER A 49 -25.74 -5.20 -16.83
N ASN A 50 -25.05 -6.30 -16.51
CA ASN A 50 -23.63 -6.48 -16.75
C ASN A 50 -23.35 -6.71 -18.24
N LEU A 51 -22.31 -6.06 -18.78
CA LEU A 51 -21.83 -6.22 -20.15
C LEU A 51 -21.64 -7.69 -20.59
N LYS A 52 -21.12 -8.59 -19.73
CA LYS A 52 -20.99 -10.02 -20.05
C LYS A 52 -22.34 -10.66 -20.38
N ARG A 53 -23.40 -10.31 -19.63
CA ARG A 53 -24.75 -10.81 -19.87
C ARG A 53 -25.39 -10.20 -21.11
N ILE A 54 -25.19 -8.90 -21.31
CA ILE A 54 -25.66 -8.20 -22.51
C ILE A 54 -25.01 -8.82 -23.75
N ALA A 55 -23.71 -9.13 -23.70
CA ALA A 55 -23.00 -9.81 -24.77
C ALA A 55 -23.56 -11.22 -25.04
N ASN A 56 -23.78 -12.02 -24.00
CA ASN A 56 -24.37 -13.37 -24.13
C ASN A 56 -25.80 -13.32 -24.70
N ARG A 57 -26.59 -12.31 -24.32
CA ARG A 57 -27.93 -12.06 -24.84
C ARG A 57 -27.88 -11.67 -26.32
N ALA A 58 -26.97 -10.78 -26.71
CA ALA A 58 -26.76 -10.40 -28.11
C ALA A 58 -26.44 -11.61 -28.98
N ILE A 59 -25.54 -12.48 -28.51
CA ILE A 59 -25.20 -13.75 -29.18
C ILE A 59 -26.44 -14.65 -29.33
N SER A 60 -27.23 -14.79 -28.27
CA SER A 60 -28.42 -15.64 -28.26
C SER A 60 -29.55 -15.10 -29.15
N GLU A 61 -29.67 -13.78 -29.29
CA GLU A 61 -30.65 -13.10 -30.13
C GLU A 61 -30.15 -12.88 -31.58
N GLU A 62 -28.95 -13.39 -31.93
CA GLU A 62 -28.28 -13.14 -33.22
C GLU A 62 -28.20 -11.64 -33.59
N LYS A 63 -28.01 -10.79 -32.58
CA LYS A 63 -27.92 -9.34 -32.70
C LYS A 63 -26.52 -8.84 -32.40
N GLU A 64 -26.17 -7.70 -32.99
CA GLU A 64 -25.01 -6.92 -32.54
C GLU A 64 -25.30 -6.28 -31.19
N ILE A 65 -24.29 -6.28 -30.31
CA ILE A 65 -24.38 -5.67 -28.98
C ILE A 65 -24.72 -4.18 -29.09
N GLU A 66 -24.17 -3.49 -30.10
CA GLU A 66 -24.41 -2.07 -30.36
C GLU A 66 -25.90 -1.78 -30.55
N THR A 67 -26.60 -2.59 -31.33
CA THR A 67 -28.04 -2.46 -31.57
C THR A 67 -28.82 -2.58 -30.26
N LEU A 68 -28.48 -3.56 -29.41
CA LEU A 68 -29.14 -3.71 -28.11
C LEU A 68 -28.90 -2.52 -27.18
N LEU A 69 -27.68 -1.96 -27.19
CA LEU A 69 -27.35 -0.78 -26.40
C LEU A 69 -28.15 0.45 -26.85
N ILE A 70 -28.21 0.68 -28.17
CA ILE A 70 -28.92 1.82 -28.76
C ILE A 70 -30.44 1.72 -28.54
N GLU A 71 -31.01 0.51 -28.62
CA GLU A 71 -32.47 0.32 -28.59
C GLU A 71 -33.09 0.51 -27.20
N GLY A 72 -32.36 0.29 -26.11
CA GLY A 72 -33.02 0.25 -24.80
C GLY A 72 -32.13 0.29 -23.57
N ASP A 73 -30.88 0.75 -23.68
CA ASP A 73 -29.96 0.92 -22.55
C ASP A 73 -29.96 -0.28 -21.57
N PRO A 74 -29.80 -1.53 -22.04
CA PRO A 74 -29.90 -2.74 -21.21
C PRO A 74 -28.82 -2.80 -20.11
N GLU A 75 -27.80 -1.96 -20.16
CA GLU A 75 -26.81 -1.75 -19.10
C GLU A 75 -27.34 -0.94 -17.90
N ILE A 76 -28.44 -0.22 -18.09
CA ILE A 76 -29.09 0.59 -17.07
C ILE A 76 -30.29 -0.18 -16.50
N ASP A 77 -30.16 -0.60 -15.25
CA ASP A 77 -31.28 -1.14 -14.50
C ASP A 77 -31.99 0.02 -13.80
N PHE A 78 -33.09 0.51 -14.36
CA PHE A 78 -33.80 1.69 -13.85
C PHE A 78 -34.29 1.55 -12.40
N ASP A 79 -34.44 0.33 -11.89
CA ASP A 79 -34.84 0.11 -10.51
C ASP A 79 -33.66 0.24 -9.54
N TYR A 80 -32.42 -0.02 -9.97
CA TYR A 80 -31.27 -0.12 -9.08
C TYR A 80 -30.13 0.85 -9.39
N SER A 81 -29.88 1.16 -10.66
CA SER A 81 -28.82 2.07 -11.08
C SER A 81 -28.98 3.44 -10.42
N GLY A 82 -27.89 3.98 -9.85
CA GLY A 82 -27.88 5.24 -9.11
C GLY A 82 -28.28 5.13 -7.63
N LYS A 83 -28.86 4.01 -7.16
CA LYS A 83 -29.13 3.83 -5.73
C LYS A 83 -27.84 3.84 -4.93
N THR A 84 -27.85 4.53 -3.80
CA THR A 84 -26.70 4.60 -2.89
C THR A 84 -26.56 3.31 -2.10
N THR A 85 -25.33 2.84 -1.90
CA THR A 85 -25.02 1.67 -1.07
C THR A 85 -24.23 2.07 0.16
N SER A 86 -24.42 1.31 1.24
CA SER A 86 -23.68 1.47 2.50
C SER A 86 -22.60 0.38 2.60
N SER A 87 -22.66 -0.46 3.63
CA SER A 87 -21.73 -1.58 3.80
C SER A 87 -22.08 -2.70 2.82
N THR A 88 -21.15 -3.04 1.94
CA THR A 88 -21.30 -4.11 0.95
C THR A 88 -20.32 -5.24 1.26
N LYS A 89 -20.74 -6.49 1.04
CA LYS A 89 -19.84 -7.65 1.05
C LYS A 89 -19.50 -8.04 -0.38
N THR A 90 -18.23 -8.37 -0.63
CA THR A 90 -17.79 -8.90 -1.93
C THR A 90 -18.05 -10.40 -1.96
N VAL A 91 -18.66 -10.88 -3.04
CA VAL A 91 -18.87 -12.29 -3.34
C VAL A 91 -18.24 -12.57 -4.70
N TYR A 92 -17.59 -13.72 -4.84
CA TYR A 92 -17.03 -14.17 -6.10
C TYR A 92 -18.01 -15.13 -6.77
N VAL A 93 -18.14 -15.00 -8.09
CA VAL A 93 -18.98 -15.88 -8.90
C VAL A 93 -18.14 -16.53 -9.99
N ASP A 94 -18.53 -17.73 -10.42
CA ASP A 94 -17.92 -18.42 -11.55
C ASP A 94 -18.42 -17.87 -12.90
N ASP A 95 -18.00 -18.50 -13.99
CA ASP A 95 -18.36 -18.05 -15.34
C ASP A 95 -19.85 -18.17 -15.67
N GLU A 96 -20.57 -18.99 -14.92
CA GLU A 96 -22.02 -19.21 -14.99
C GLU A 96 -22.76 -18.44 -13.90
N ASP A 97 -22.05 -17.51 -13.27
CA ASP A 97 -22.52 -16.63 -12.22
C ASP A 97 -22.98 -17.30 -10.92
N ARG A 98 -22.52 -18.53 -10.65
CA ARG A 98 -22.82 -19.23 -9.40
C ARG A 98 -21.83 -18.78 -8.34
N ILE A 99 -22.30 -18.65 -7.10
CA ILE A 99 -21.45 -18.24 -5.98
C ILE A 99 -20.32 -19.26 -5.78
N ALA A 100 -19.08 -18.77 -5.78
CA ALA A 100 -17.91 -19.58 -5.51
C ALA A 100 -17.75 -19.79 -3.99
N TYR A 101 -17.78 -21.06 -3.55
CA TYR A 101 -17.59 -21.45 -2.16
C TYR A 101 -16.13 -21.75 -1.80
N HIS A 102 -15.30 -22.05 -2.80
CA HIS A 102 -13.88 -22.32 -2.64
C HIS A 102 -13.08 -21.48 -3.62
N LEU A 103 -12.10 -20.74 -3.11
CA LEU A 103 -11.26 -19.85 -3.90
C LEU A 103 -9.83 -20.37 -3.83
N ARG A 104 -9.22 -20.55 -5.02
CA ARG A 104 -7.79 -20.79 -5.16
C ARG A 104 -7.17 -19.53 -5.75
N PHE A 105 -6.21 -18.96 -5.03
CA PHE A 105 -5.41 -17.85 -5.54
C PHE A 105 -4.17 -18.41 -6.25
N VAL A 106 -3.88 -17.90 -7.44
CA VAL A 106 -2.69 -18.22 -8.21
C VAL A 106 -1.97 -16.92 -8.56
N ASP A 107 -0.64 -16.94 -8.47
CA ASP A 107 0.21 -15.83 -8.87
C ASP A 107 0.61 -16.03 -10.33
N VAL A 108 0.28 -15.05 -11.17
CA VAL A 108 0.51 -15.08 -12.62
C VAL A 108 1.49 -13.98 -12.99
N THR A 109 2.64 -14.35 -13.59
CA THR A 109 3.66 -13.41 -14.06
C THR A 109 3.61 -13.31 -15.58
N PHE A 110 3.50 -12.09 -16.09
CA PHE A 110 3.55 -11.79 -17.51
C PHE A 110 4.90 -11.16 -17.88
N ASP A 111 5.39 -11.46 -19.08
CA ASP A 111 6.51 -10.74 -19.69
C ASP A 111 6.06 -9.38 -20.26
N PRO A 112 6.99 -8.46 -20.58
CA PRO A 112 6.64 -7.12 -21.08
C PRO A 112 5.84 -7.12 -22.38
N ASP A 113 5.87 -8.20 -23.15
CA ASP A 113 5.08 -8.42 -24.37
C ASP A 113 3.67 -8.96 -24.11
N GLY A 114 3.32 -9.23 -22.85
CA GLY A 114 2.04 -9.78 -22.42
C GLY A 114 1.95 -11.31 -22.45
N THR A 115 3.04 -12.03 -22.77
CA THR A 115 3.04 -13.50 -22.74
C THR A 115 3.10 -14.04 -21.31
N LEU A 116 2.42 -15.17 -21.07
CA LEU A 116 2.41 -15.82 -19.76
C LEU A 116 3.79 -16.45 -19.50
N ARG A 117 4.49 -15.94 -18.49
CA ARG A 117 5.80 -16.45 -18.10
C ARG A 117 5.72 -17.57 -17.09
N GLN A 118 4.89 -17.40 -16.07
CA GLN A 118 4.80 -18.33 -14.95
C GLN A 118 3.45 -18.23 -14.25
N GLU A 119 2.90 -19.38 -13.88
CA GLU A 119 1.75 -19.53 -12.99
C GLU A 119 2.17 -20.42 -11.81
N SER A 120 1.87 -19.98 -10.58
CA SER A 120 2.16 -20.75 -9.36
C SER A 120 1.07 -20.58 -8.30
N GLU A 121 0.98 -21.53 -7.37
CA GLU A 121 0.07 -21.42 -6.23
C GLU A 121 0.46 -20.23 -5.34
N HIS A 122 -0.54 -19.43 -4.94
CA HIS A 122 -0.31 -18.27 -4.10
C HIS A 122 0.14 -18.69 -2.70
N VAL A 123 1.32 -18.21 -2.27
CA VAL A 123 1.85 -18.48 -0.93
C VAL A 123 1.59 -17.27 -0.04
N THR A 124 0.74 -17.46 0.98
CA THR A 124 0.45 -16.43 1.98
C THR A 124 1.72 -16.02 2.73
N GLN A 125 1.99 -14.72 2.79
CA GLN A 125 3.14 -14.16 3.48
C GLN A 125 2.70 -13.45 4.78
N PRO A 126 3.15 -13.91 5.96
CA PRO A 126 2.77 -13.27 7.22
C PRO A 126 3.44 -11.90 7.39
N SER A 127 2.85 -11.05 8.23
CA SER A 127 3.53 -9.84 8.72
C SER A 127 4.81 -10.23 9.44
N ASN A 128 5.93 -9.57 9.11
CA ASN A 128 7.23 -9.83 9.74
C ASN A 128 7.72 -8.67 10.61
N ILE A 129 6.85 -7.68 10.86
CA ILE A 129 7.03 -6.72 11.95
C ILE A 129 6.28 -7.27 13.17
N THR A 130 7.01 -7.66 14.20
CA THR A 130 6.45 -8.13 15.47
C THR A 130 7.10 -7.40 16.63
N VAL A 131 6.53 -7.54 17.82
CA VAL A 131 7.13 -7.04 19.06
C VAL A 131 8.13 -8.03 19.66
N GLU A 132 8.06 -9.29 19.26
CA GLU A 132 8.95 -10.34 19.78
C GLU A 132 10.32 -10.29 19.12
N ILE A 133 10.37 -10.14 17.80
CA ILE A 133 11.60 -10.15 17.02
C ILE A 133 11.96 -8.71 16.64
N PRO A 134 13.13 -8.20 17.04
CA PRO A 134 13.51 -6.83 16.72
C PRO A 134 13.81 -6.66 15.24
N LEU A 135 13.40 -5.50 14.71
CA LEU A 135 13.90 -5.00 13.44
C LEU A 135 15.35 -4.59 13.58
N VAL A 136 16.17 -5.00 12.62
CA VAL A 136 17.62 -4.90 12.71
C VAL A 136 18.11 -3.59 12.10
N TRP A 137 18.87 -2.85 12.91
CA TRP A 137 19.75 -1.78 12.47
C TRP A 137 20.92 -2.35 11.67
N THR A 138 20.79 -2.35 10.33
CA THR A 138 21.72 -3.10 9.46
C THR A 138 23.12 -2.48 9.31
N ASN A 139 23.36 -1.30 9.90
CA ASN A 139 24.55 -0.47 9.68
C ASN A 139 24.83 -0.12 8.20
N LYS A 140 23.88 -0.35 7.29
CA LYS A 140 23.95 0.07 5.89
C LYS A 140 23.43 1.50 5.77
N TYR A 141 24.34 2.46 5.83
CA TYR A 141 24.01 3.87 5.76
C TYR A 141 23.96 4.37 4.32
N VAL A 142 23.02 5.25 4.03
CA VAL A 142 22.86 5.91 2.74
C VAL A 142 22.78 7.43 2.96
N PRO A 143 23.65 8.25 2.33
CA PRO A 143 23.57 9.70 2.43
C PRO A 143 22.20 10.21 1.97
N LEU A 144 21.65 11.22 2.67
CA LEU A 144 20.29 11.72 2.40
C LEU A 144 20.11 12.21 0.95
N ASN A 145 21.11 12.92 0.42
CA ASN A 145 21.10 13.41 -0.97
C ASN A 145 21.05 12.27 -2.00
N LYS A 146 21.70 11.14 -1.71
CA LYS A 146 21.68 9.95 -2.57
C LYS A 146 20.32 9.26 -2.47
N LEU A 147 19.82 9.10 -1.25
CA LEU A 147 18.55 8.42 -0.99
C LEU A 147 17.37 9.10 -1.70
N ALA A 148 17.33 10.44 -1.67
CA ALA A 148 16.29 11.24 -2.31
C ALA A 148 16.25 11.10 -3.85
N ARG A 149 17.36 10.69 -4.49
CA ARG A 149 17.44 10.48 -5.94
C ARG A 149 17.22 9.02 -6.36
N MET A 150 17.32 8.10 -5.41
CA MET A 150 17.31 6.65 -5.67
C MET A 150 15.94 6.02 -5.45
N LEU A 151 15.10 6.58 -4.57
CA LEU A 151 13.87 5.94 -4.11
C LEU A 151 12.67 6.86 -4.15
N ALA A 152 11.51 6.29 -4.51
CA ALA A 152 10.21 6.90 -4.26
C ALA A 152 9.64 6.31 -2.96
N PHE A 153 9.41 7.16 -1.96
CA PHE A 153 8.81 6.73 -0.68
C PHE A 153 7.29 6.72 -0.79
N SER A 154 6.69 5.56 -0.50
CA SER A 154 5.24 5.37 -0.55
C SER A 154 4.58 5.50 0.82
N LYS A 155 5.31 5.26 1.92
CA LYS A 155 4.80 5.39 3.29
C LYS A 155 5.88 5.94 4.22
N VAL A 156 5.45 6.71 5.23
CA VAL A 156 6.31 7.22 6.30
C VAL A 156 5.63 6.95 7.64
N TYR A 157 6.39 6.37 8.57
CA TYR A 157 5.96 6.16 9.95
C TYR A 157 6.84 6.98 10.91
N GLN A 158 6.24 7.72 11.83
CA GLN A 158 6.96 8.35 12.93
C GLN A 158 7.08 7.34 14.07
N LEU A 159 8.29 7.23 14.64
CA LEU A 159 8.52 6.47 15.86
C LEU A 159 8.32 7.37 17.08
N HIS A 160 7.67 6.83 18.09
CA HIS A 160 7.30 7.51 19.33
C HIS A 160 7.81 6.72 20.52
N HIS A 161 8.33 7.47 21.48
CA HIS A 161 8.66 6.95 22.80
C HIS A 161 7.37 6.68 23.58
N VAL A 162 7.41 5.69 24.46
CA VAL A 162 6.31 5.34 25.37
C VAL A 162 6.64 5.68 26.83
N ASN A 163 7.90 5.95 27.14
CA ASN A 163 8.42 6.31 28.45
C ASN A 163 9.78 7.04 28.31
N GLY A 164 10.39 7.45 29.43
CA GLY A 164 11.68 8.15 29.42
C GLY A 164 12.85 7.33 28.84
N LEU A 165 12.89 6.02 29.09
CA LEU A 165 13.96 5.15 28.56
C LEU A 165 13.91 5.04 27.03
N THR A 166 12.72 4.88 26.48
CA THR A 166 12.51 4.84 25.02
C THR A 166 12.67 6.22 24.38
N TYR A 167 12.47 7.30 25.15
CA TYR A 167 12.81 8.65 24.71
C TYR A 167 14.33 8.77 24.48
N ASP A 168 15.15 8.41 25.47
CA ASP A 168 16.61 8.49 25.35
C ASP A 168 17.14 7.61 24.21
N PHE A 169 16.60 6.40 24.08
CA PHE A 169 16.91 5.48 22.98
C PHE A 169 16.65 6.11 21.60
N LEU A 170 15.44 6.65 21.38
CA LEU A 170 15.07 7.23 20.10
C LEU A 170 15.77 8.57 19.83
N PHE A 171 16.02 9.36 20.87
CA PHE A 171 16.76 10.62 20.77
C PHE A 171 18.21 10.37 20.34
N GLN A 172 18.90 9.42 20.99
CA GLN A 172 20.28 9.04 20.64
C GLN A 172 20.35 8.50 19.20
N ALA A 173 19.41 7.63 18.81
CA ALA A 173 19.32 7.12 17.44
C ALA A 173 19.10 8.26 16.43
N ALA A 174 18.22 9.21 16.73
CA ALA A 174 17.95 10.35 15.87
C ALA A 174 19.17 11.27 15.73
N ARG A 175 19.87 11.54 16.84
CA ARG A 175 21.07 12.36 16.88
C ARG A 175 22.19 11.74 16.05
N HIS A 176 22.44 10.45 16.25
CA HIS A 176 23.45 9.69 15.50
C HIS A 176 23.24 9.78 13.98
N LEU A 177 21.99 9.62 13.52
CA LEU A 177 21.66 9.72 12.09
C LEU A 177 21.80 11.15 11.55
N GLN A 178 21.43 12.15 12.34
CA GLN A 178 21.60 13.56 11.99
C GLN A 178 23.07 13.93 11.82
N ASP A 179 23.90 13.59 12.81
CA ASP A 179 25.33 13.91 12.80
C ASP A 179 26.02 13.24 11.61
N LYS A 180 25.59 12.02 11.25
CA LYS A 180 26.09 11.28 10.08
C LYS A 180 25.50 11.74 8.74
N ARG A 181 24.48 12.61 8.74
CA ARG A 181 23.75 13.09 7.54
C ARG A 181 23.33 11.95 6.61
N SER A 182 22.86 10.85 7.21
CA SER A 182 22.53 9.63 6.47
C SER A 182 21.32 8.94 7.07
N ALA A 183 20.58 8.22 6.22
CA ALA A 183 19.61 7.23 6.67
C ALA A 183 20.31 5.90 6.90
N VAL A 184 19.76 5.04 7.76
CA VAL A 184 20.17 3.64 7.87
C VAL A 184 19.07 2.72 7.36
N MET A 185 19.44 1.66 6.66
CA MET A 185 18.49 0.62 6.27
C MET A 185 18.08 -0.20 7.50
N ILE A 186 16.77 -0.40 7.65
CA ILE A 186 16.17 -1.29 8.65
C ILE A 186 15.61 -2.51 7.93
N GLY A 187 15.92 -3.70 8.44
CA GLY A 187 15.45 -4.95 7.87
C GLY A 187 14.84 -5.87 8.92
N ALA A 188 14.06 -6.84 8.46
CA ALA A 188 13.54 -7.93 9.29
C ALA A 188 14.43 -9.18 9.19
N GLY A 189 14.11 -10.19 10.00
CA GLY A 189 14.84 -11.43 10.11
C GLY A 189 16.16 -11.28 10.89
N GLU A 190 16.77 -12.40 11.27
CA GLU A 190 17.96 -12.44 12.15
C GLU A 190 19.12 -11.55 11.68
N ARG A 191 19.28 -11.41 10.36
CA ARG A 191 20.37 -10.64 9.75
C ARG A 191 19.93 -9.29 9.16
N GLY A 192 18.67 -8.90 9.34
CA GLY A 192 18.14 -7.65 8.79
C GLY A 192 18.17 -7.59 7.26
N ARG A 193 18.04 -8.75 6.59
CA ARG A 193 18.07 -8.82 5.12
C ARG A 193 16.67 -8.82 4.51
N ASP A 194 15.66 -9.17 5.31
CA ASP A 194 14.31 -9.31 4.80
C ASP A 194 13.65 -7.92 4.70
N PRO A 195 12.83 -7.68 3.65
CA PRO A 195 12.03 -6.47 3.56
C PRO A 195 11.00 -6.43 4.70
N LEU A 196 10.49 -5.23 5.01
CA LEU A 196 9.41 -5.09 5.99
C LEU A 196 8.05 -5.32 5.34
N ARG A 197 7.22 -6.14 5.98
CA ARG A 197 5.82 -6.43 5.62
C ARG A 197 4.94 -6.20 6.85
N PHE A 198 4.03 -5.24 6.73
CA PHE A 198 3.26 -4.68 7.86
C PHE A 198 1.96 -5.43 8.17
N GLN A 199 1.50 -6.24 7.20
CA GLN A 199 0.22 -6.93 7.18
C GLN A 199 0.39 -8.24 6.40
N ARG A 200 -0.47 -9.23 6.66
CA ARG A 200 -0.54 -10.47 5.87
C ARG A 200 -0.79 -10.11 4.39
N ASP A 201 -0.02 -10.73 3.50
CA ASP A 201 -0.04 -10.50 2.04
C ASP A 201 0.16 -9.02 1.65
N GLY A 202 0.75 -8.24 2.57
CA GLY A 202 1.10 -6.85 2.32
C GLY A 202 2.35 -6.74 1.44
N LEU A 203 2.49 -5.58 0.78
CA LEU A 203 3.68 -5.27 -0.02
C LEU A 203 4.96 -5.34 0.82
N ASN A 204 6.04 -5.76 0.14
CA ASN A 204 7.41 -5.71 0.65
C ASN A 204 7.95 -4.28 0.56
N TYR A 205 8.51 -3.77 1.65
CA TYR A 205 9.15 -2.46 1.68
C TYR A 205 10.62 -2.55 2.08
N ARG A 206 11.46 -1.83 1.34
CA ARG A 206 12.78 -1.41 1.82
C ARG A 206 12.55 -0.25 2.79
N ALA A 207 13.10 -0.36 4.00
CA ALA A 207 12.86 0.60 5.06
C ALA A 207 14.15 1.35 5.41
N PHE A 208 14.02 2.66 5.58
CA PHE A 208 15.12 3.56 5.90
C PHE A 208 14.74 4.44 7.07
N LEU A 209 15.53 4.37 8.14
CA LEU A 209 15.34 5.21 9.32
C LEU A 209 16.11 6.52 9.13
N MET A 210 15.42 7.63 9.38
CA MET A 210 15.97 8.98 9.29
C MET A 210 15.69 9.74 10.58
N GLY A 211 16.70 10.46 11.07
CA GLY A 211 16.69 11.08 12.39
C GLY A 211 17.11 12.55 12.34
N THR A 212 16.42 13.38 13.12
CA THR A 212 16.81 14.77 13.42
C THR A 212 16.47 15.09 14.87
N THR A 213 17.23 16.01 15.47
CA THR A 213 17.12 16.52 16.83
C THR A 213 17.17 18.04 16.81
N ASP A 214 16.41 18.66 17.71
CA ASP A 214 16.33 20.10 17.91
C ASP A 214 16.07 20.38 19.39
N GLY A 215 17.12 20.80 20.11
CA GLY A 215 17.09 20.88 21.56
C GLY A 215 16.82 19.52 22.21
N ASP A 216 15.75 19.46 23.01
CA ASP A 216 15.19 18.27 23.66
C ASP A 216 14.12 17.58 22.82
N ARG A 217 13.98 17.93 21.54
CA ARG A 217 13.04 17.31 20.62
C ARG A 217 13.77 16.41 19.64
N TYR A 218 13.12 15.33 19.24
CA TYR A 218 13.58 14.49 18.16
C TYR A 218 12.47 14.21 17.15
N ARG A 219 12.89 13.85 15.94
CA ARG A 219 12.07 13.24 14.92
C ARG A 219 12.83 12.05 14.37
N LEU A 220 12.24 10.87 14.49
CA LEU A 220 12.78 9.63 13.96
C LEU A 220 11.70 8.97 13.11
N THR A 221 11.91 8.95 11.80
CA THR A 221 10.92 8.48 10.82
C THR A 221 11.45 7.27 10.07
N LEU A 222 10.59 6.26 9.93
CA LEU A 222 10.80 5.09 9.09
C LEU A 222 10.15 5.32 7.73
N HIS A 223 10.99 5.53 6.72
CA HIS A 223 10.59 5.77 5.35
C HIS A 223 10.59 4.46 4.57
N LEU A 224 9.47 4.15 3.92
CA LEU A 224 9.25 2.90 3.22
C LEU A 224 9.16 3.13 1.72
N SER A 225 9.90 2.32 0.98
CA SER A 225 9.88 2.32 -0.48
C SER A 225 9.75 0.90 -1.00
N ASN A 226 8.93 0.74 -2.02
CA ASN A 226 8.78 -0.47 -2.81
C ASN A 226 9.06 -0.20 -4.30
N LEU A 227 9.65 0.97 -4.61
CA LEU A 227 9.93 1.44 -5.96
C LEU A 227 11.30 2.12 -5.99
N GLU A 228 12.16 1.66 -6.88
CA GLU A 228 13.46 2.29 -7.17
C GLU A 228 13.31 3.23 -8.37
N LEU A 229 13.88 4.42 -8.27
CA LEU A 229 13.93 5.37 -9.37
C LEU A 229 15.04 4.93 -10.32
N LYS A 230 14.68 4.68 -11.59
CA LYS A 230 15.68 4.45 -12.64
C LYS A 230 16.24 5.79 -13.09
N GLU A 231 17.56 5.85 -13.30
CA GLU A 231 18.16 7.00 -13.95
C GLU A 231 17.62 7.14 -15.38
N PHE A 232 17.29 8.36 -15.76
CA PHE A 232 16.82 8.66 -17.11
C PHE A 232 18.02 8.52 -18.05
N GLN A 233 18.08 7.43 -18.83
CA GLN A 233 19.07 7.32 -19.89
C GLN A 233 18.67 8.25 -21.03
N GLN A 234 19.31 9.41 -21.11
CA GLN A 234 19.23 10.24 -22.31
C GLN A 234 19.77 9.42 -23.48
N HIS A 235 18.87 8.92 -24.32
CA HIS A 235 19.26 8.38 -25.61
C HIS A 235 19.67 9.61 -26.42
N GLY A 236 20.98 9.76 -26.63
CA GLY A 236 21.52 10.80 -27.49
C GLY A 236 20.90 10.66 -28.88
N HIS A 237 20.26 11.72 -29.35
CA HIS A 237 19.91 11.90 -30.75
C HIS A 237 21.14 12.32 -31.55
#